data_AF-A0A196P1U7-F1
#
_entry.id   AF-A0A196P1U7-F1
#
_cell.length_a   1.000
_cell.length_b   1.000
_cell.length_c   1.000
_cell.angle_alpha   90.00
_cell.angle_beta   90.00
_cell.angle_gamma   90.00
#
_symmetry.space_group_name_H-M   'P 1'
#
loop_
_entity.id
_entity.type
_entity.pdbx_description
1 polymer ?
#
loop_
_entity_poly.entity_id
_entity_poly.type
_entity_poly.pdbx_seq_one_letter_code
_entity_poly.pdbx_strand_id
1 'polypeptide(L)'
;MLKLLDAICNLLAILAGSYLVAIMFGIVFQATARSFNYSGSSHIFTFSEYGLLYIVMAASPWLVRLKGHVFIELLTAALPTTVGKPFSRFVAVLCVLICLVLVWYSGATTLRAYSFGDADMRSLDMPKWMLLVSMPICFGLMALNFLRFVFGAETLHSGQAGVHE
;
A
#
# COMPACT_ATOMS: atom_id res chain seq x y z
N MET A 1 -10.61 -19.49 1.48
CA MET A 1 -10.24 -18.16 2.03
C MET A 1 -8.98 -17.59 1.39
N LEU A 2 -7.85 -18.33 1.34
CA LEU A 2 -6.59 -17.85 0.76
C LEU A 2 -6.67 -17.44 -0.72
N LYS A 3 -7.33 -18.24 -1.56
CA LYS A 3 -7.52 -17.93 -2.99
C LYS A 3 -8.33 -16.65 -3.26
N LEU A 4 -9.25 -16.29 -2.36
CA LEU A 4 -10.06 -15.08 -2.49
C LEU A 4 -9.22 -13.83 -2.18
N LEU A 5 -8.43 -13.87 -1.10
CA LEU A 5 -7.49 -12.79 -0.75
C LEU A 5 -6.45 -12.61 -1.88
N ASP A 6 -5.95 -13.72 -2.42
CA ASP A 6 -4.99 -13.71 -3.52
C ASP A 6 -5.58 -13.06 -4.79
N ALA A 7 -6.85 -13.37 -5.11
CA ALA A 7 -7.56 -12.78 -6.23
C ALA A 7 -7.83 -11.28 -6.04
N ILE A 8 -8.27 -10.87 -4.84
CA ILE A 8 -8.51 -9.46 -4.49
C ILE A 8 -7.20 -8.66 -4.63
N CYS A 9 -6.10 -9.14 -4.06
CA CYS A 9 -4.81 -8.45 -4.17
C CYS A 9 -4.32 -8.36 -5.63
N ASN A 10 -4.51 -9.41 -6.45
CA ASN A 10 -4.13 -9.36 -7.86
C ASN A 10 -4.98 -8.36 -8.65
N LEU A 11 -6.29 -8.33 -8.42
CA LEU A 11 -7.17 -7.36 -9.06
C LEU A 11 -6.80 -5.93 -8.67
N LEU A 12 -6.57 -5.68 -7.37
CA LEU A 12 -6.10 -4.38 -6.87
C LEU A 12 -4.76 -3.98 -7.50
N ALA A 13 -3.82 -4.91 -7.67
CA ALA A 13 -2.54 -4.63 -8.29
C ALA A 13 -2.67 -4.31 -9.78
N ILE A 14 -3.50 -5.04 -10.53
CA ILE A 14 -3.78 -4.75 -11.95
C ILE A 14 -4.44 -3.38 -12.09
N LEU A 15 -5.42 -3.08 -11.24
CA LEU A 15 -6.08 -1.77 -11.22
C LEU A 15 -5.08 -0.65 -10.89
N ALA A 16 -4.25 -0.82 -9.85
CA ALA A 16 -3.22 0.13 -9.47
C ALA A 16 -2.20 0.36 -10.60
N GLY A 17 -1.74 -0.70 -11.25
CA GLY A 17 -0.80 -0.63 -12.37
C GLY A 17 -1.41 0.06 -13.59
N SER A 18 -2.64 -0.29 -13.96
CA SER A 18 -3.36 0.36 -15.07
C SER A 18 -3.59 1.85 -14.81
N TYR A 19 -3.94 2.21 -13.58
CA TYR A 19 -4.15 3.58 -13.17
C TYR A 19 -2.82 4.37 -13.13
N LEU A 20 -1.71 3.74 -12.72
CA LEU A 20 -0.36 4.33 -12.77
C LEU A 20 0.02 4.74 -14.19
N VAL A 21 -0.23 3.86 -15.17
CA VAL A 21 0.02 4.18 -16.58
C VAL A 21 -0.87 5.34 -17.04
N ALA A 22 -2.15 5.35 -16.65
CA ALA A 22 -3.08 6.42 -17.00
C ALA A 22 -2.64 7.79 -16.44
N ILE A 23 -2.22 7.87 -15.16
CA ILE A 23 -1.73 9.14 -14.60
C ILE A 23 -0.40 9.57 -15.22
N MET A 24 0.47 8.63 -15.62
CA MET A 24 1.71 8.97 -16.31
C MET A 24 1.41 9.73 -17.60
N PHE A 25 0.50 9.21 -18.43
CA PHE A 25 0.05 9.90 -19.64
C PHE A 25 -0.62 11.24 -19.33
N GLY A 26 -1.45 11.29 -18.28
CA GLY A 26 -2.12 12.53 -17.84
C GLY A 26 -1.15 13.64 -17.43
N ILE A 27 -0.12 13.30 -16.65
CA ILE A 27 0.92 14.23 -16.20
C ILE A 27 1.76 14.71 -17.38
N VAL A 28 2.17 13.80 -18.28
CA VAL A 28 2.93 14.16 -19.48
C VAL A 28 2.14 15.11 -20.37
N PHE A 29 0.86 14.82 -20.64
CA PHE A 29 0.00 15.71 -21.42
C PHE A 29 -0.15 17.10 -20.80
N GLN A 30 -0.36 17.16 -19.48
CA GLN A 30 -0.46 18.42 -18.76
C GLN A 30 0.85 19.21 -18.81
N ALA A 31 1.99 18.54 -18.62
CA ALA A 31 3.31 19.16 -18.70
C ALA A 31 3.56 19.75 -20.09
N THR A 32 3.23 19.00 -21.16
CA THR A 32 3.33 19.46 -22.55
C THR A 32 2.41 20.64 -22.82
N ALA A 33 1.14 20.59 -22.41
CA ALA A 33 0.19 21.69 -22.59
C ALA A 33 0.66 22.98 -21.91
N ARG A 34 1.26 22.85 -20.71
CA ARG A 34 1.85 23.98 -19.99
C ARG A 34 3.09 24.55 -20.70
N SER A 35 3.92 23.71 -21.32
CA SER A 35 5.06 24.15 -22.15
C SER A 35 4.61 24.96 -23.37
N PHE A 36 3.42 24.73 -23.91
CA PHE A 36 2.81 25.51 -24.99
C PHE A 36 2.02 26.75 -24.50
N ASN A 37 2.24 27.18 -23.26
CA ASN A 37 1.62 28.36 -22.64
C ASN A 37 0.08 28.31 -22.53
N TYR A 38 -0.52 27.11 -22.61
CA TYR A 38 -1.92 26.89 -22.23
C TYR A 38 -2.02 26.83 -20.70
N SER A 39 -3.04 27.49 -20.13
CA SER A 39 -3.33 27.44 -18.70
C SER A 39 -3.63 25.99 -18.28
N GLY A 40 -2.70 25.37 -17.56
CA GLY A 40 -2.86 23.98 -17.09
C GLY A 40 -4.05 23.88 -16.13
N SER A 41 -5.00 23.00 -16.46
CA SER A 41 -6.19 22.78 -15.63
C SER A 41 -5.82 22.27 -14.23
N SER A 42 -6.22 23.00 -13.19
CA SER A 42 -5.96 22.65 -11.78
C SER A 42 -6.61 21.33 -11.36
N HIS A 43 -7.69 20.92 -12.03
CA HIS A 43 -8.42 19.68 -11.75
C HIS A 43 -7.57 18.42 -12.01
N ILE A 44 -6.72 18.42 -13.04
CA ILE A 44 -5.87 17.27 -13.41
C ILE A 44 -4.75 17.07 -12.38
N PHE A 45 -4.26 18.15 -11.77
CA PHE A 45 -3.25 18.09 -10.74
C PHE A 45 -3.79 17.41 -9.46
N THR A 46 -4.95 17.85 -8.99
CA THR A 46 -5.61 17.27 -7.80
C THR A 46 -6.04 15.81 -8.03
N PHE A 47 -6.50 15.46 -9.24
CA PHE A 47 -6.81 14.07 -9.59
C PHE A 47 -5.57 13.16 -9.57
N SER A 48 -4.42 13.65 -10.02
CA SER A 48 -3.17 12.88 -10.03
C SER A 48 -2.65 12.63 -8.61
N GLU A 49 -2.76 13.63 -7.72
CA GLU A 49 -2.34 13.52 -6.32
C GLU A 49 -3.18 12.50 -5.54
N TYR A 50 -4.51 12.61 -5.63
CA TYR A 50 -5.41 11.63 -5.03
C TYR A 50 -5.26 10.25 -5.68
N GLY A 51 -5.03 10.21 -6.98
CA GLY A 51 -4.75 9.00 -7.73
C GLY A 51 -3.53 8.23 -7.23
N LEU A 52 -2.42 8.93 -7.00
CA LEU A 52 -1.20 8.35 -6.43
C LEU A 52 -1.45 7.70 -5.06
N LEU A 53 -2.23 8.35 -4.20
CA LEU A 53 -2.60 7.79 -2.90
C LEU A 53 -3.37 6.47 -3.05
N TYR A 54 -4.37 6.42 -3.95
CA TYR A 54 -5.11 5.18 -4.21
C TYR A 54 -4.25 4.07 -4.80
N ILE A 55 -3.33 4.38 -5.72
CA ILE A 55 -2.39 3.40 -6.28
C ILE A 55 -1.57 2.77 -5.18
N VAL A 56 -0.95 3.57 -4.30
CA VAL A 56 -0.09 3.07 -3.24
C VAL A 56 -0.89 2.19 -2.28
N MET A 57 -2.08 2.63 -1.87
CA MET A 57 -2.95 1.85 -1.00
C MET A 57 -3.41 0.54 -1.66
N ALA A 58 -3.71 0.53 -2.96
CA ALA A 58 -4.13 -0.67 -3.67
C ALA A 58 -2.97 -1.63 -3.99
N ALA A 59 -1.77 -1.10 -4.28
CA ALA A 59 -0.59 -1.90 -4.62
C ALA A 59 0.09 -2.54 -3.39
N SER A 60 0.05 -1.86 -2.23
CA SER A 60 0.79 -2.32 -1.04
C SER A 60 0.43 -3.73 -0.53
N PRO A 61 -0.85 -4.21 -0.53
CA PRO A 61 -1.17 -5.56 -0.06
C PRO A 61 -0.61 -6.64 -1.00
N TRP A 62 -0.51 -6.34 -2.30
CA TRP A 62 0.12 -7.22 -3.27
C TRP A 62 1.64 -7.23 -3.11
N LEU A 63 2.25 -6.08 -2.85
CA LEU A 63 3.70 -5.98 -2.61
C LEU A 63 4.16 -6.80 -1.38
N VAL A 64 3.36 -6.79 -0.30
CA VAL A 64 3.62 -7.62 0.90
C VAL A 64 3.61 -9.11 0.57
N ARG A 65 2.75 -9.56 -0.38
CA ARG A 65 2.71 -10.96 -0.82
C ARG A 65 3.94 -11.35 -1.63
N LEU A 66 4.44 -10.44 -2.48
CA LEU A 66 5.64 -10.68 -3.28
C LEU A 66 6.91 -10.77 -2.43
N LYS A 67 6.86 -10.46 -1.13
CA LYS A 67 8.03 -10.37 -0.25
C LYS A 67 9.09 -9.41 -0.83
N GLY A 68 8.67 -8.44 -1.65
CA GLY A 68 9.56 -7.54 -2.40
C GLY A 68 10.07 -6.32 -1.61
N HIS A 69 9.77 -6.24 -0.31
CA HIS A 69 10.35 -5.18 0.52
C HIS A 69 11.82 -5.49 0.76
N VAL A 70 12.64 -4.43 0.82
CA VAL A 70 14.05 -4.43 1.24
C VAL A 70 14.15 -5.06 2.63
N PHE A 71 14.10 -6.38 2.71
CA PHE A 71 14.55 -7.09 3.86
C PHE A 71 16.04 -6.79 3.93
N ILE A 72 16.51 -6.42 5.11
CA ILE A 72 17.93 -6.49 5.38
C ILE A 72 18.24 -8.00 5.48
N GLU A 73 18.20 -8.69 4.33
CA GLU A 73 18.67 -10.07 4.18
C GLU A 73 20.13 -10.15 4.67
N LEU A 74 20.86 -9.03 4.64
CA LEU A 74 22.18 -8.90 5.27
C LEU A 74 22.17 -9.18 6.79
N LEU A 75 21.14 -8.75 7.52
CA LEU A 75 21.02 -8.93 8.97
C LEU A 75 20.54 -10.34 9.31
N THR A 76 19.68 -10.92 8.46
CA THR A 76 19.18 -12.29 8.62
C THR A 76 20.15 -13.36 8.10
N ALA A 77 21.03 -13.02 7.15
CA ALA A 77 22.14 -13.87 6.69
C ALA A 77 23.29 -13.96 7.70
N ALA A 78 23.44 -12.96 8.58
CA ALA A 78 24.38 -13.00 9.70
C ALA A 78 23.87 -13.86 10.87
N LEU A 79 22.59 -14.27 10.87
CA LEU A 79 21.97 -15.05 11.93
C LEU A 79 21.96 -16.56 11.59
N PRO A 80 22.33 -17.45 12.54
CA PRO A 80 22.27 -18.89 12.34
C PRO A 80 20.82 -19.36 12.09
N THR A 81 20.65 -20.34 11.20
CA THR A 81 19.37 -20.85 10.68
C THR A 81 18.39 -21.32 11.78
N THR A 82 18.91 -21.69 12.96
CA THR A 82 18.12 -22.07 14.15
C THR A 82 17.38 -20.90 14.79
N VAL A 83 17.96 -19.69 14.78
CA VAL A 83 17.39 -18.48 15.43
C VAL A 83 16.63 -17.61 14.41
N GLY A 84 16.96 -17.74 13.12
CA GLY A 84 16.29 -16.99 12.04
C GLY A 84 14.79 -17.25 11.92
N LYS A 85 14.32 -18.49 12.13
CA LYS A 85 12.90 -18.86 12.03
C LYS A 85 12.02 -18.22 13.11
N PRO A 86 12.32 -18.34 14.42
CA PRO A 86 11.53 -17.69 15.46
C PRO A 86 11.61 -16.15 15.38
N PHE A 87 12.77 -15.59 15.03
CA PHE A 87 12.94 -14.15 14.84
C PHE A 87 12.07 -13.63 13.68
N SER A 88 12.06 -14.33 12.54
CA SER A 88 11.19 -13.99 11.40
C SER A 88 9.71 -14.00 11.77
N ARG A 89 9.27 -14.96 12.59
CA ARG A 89 7.90 -15.01 13.09
C ARG A 89 7.59 -13.87 14.05
N PHE A 90 8.52 -13.51 14.94
CA PHE A 90 8.36 -12.38 15.85
C PHE A 90 8.18 -11.06 15.07
N VAL A 91 9.01 -10.82 14.06
CA VAL A 91 8.89 -9.65 13.19
C VAL A 91 7.55 -9.64 12.46
N ALA A 92 7.11 -10.79 11.91
CA ALA A 92 5.81 -10.90 11.27
C ALA A 92 4.64 -10.57 12.23
N VAL A 93 4.69 -11.05 13.48
CA VAL A 93 3.70 -10.71 14.51
C VAL A 93 3.71 -9.22 14.83
N LEU A 94 4.90 -8.61 14.95
CA LEU A 94 5.03 -7.18 15.17
C LEU A 94 4.42 -6.37 14.01
N CYS A 95 4.67 -6.77 12.76
CA CYS A 95 4.05 -6.16 11.58
C CYS A 95 2.51 -6.28 11.60
N VAL A 96 1.96 -7.43 12.01
CA VAL A 96 0.50 -7.60 12.19
C VAL A 96 -0.02 -6.61 13.23
N LEU A 97 0.62 -6.50 14.39
CA LEU A 97 0.21 -5.59 15.47
C LEU A 97 0.22 -4.14 15.01
N ILE A 98 1.29 -3.71 14.32
CA ILE A 98 1.39 -2.36 13.77
C ILE A 98 0.28 -2.12 12.75
N CYS A 99 0.03 -3.06 11.83
CA CYS A 99 -1.06 -2.93 10.86
C CYS A 99 -2.43 -2.82 11.55
N LEU A 100 -2.69 -3.60 12.61
CA LEU A 100 -3.93 -3.52 13.38
C LEU A 100 -4.11 -2.17 14.07
N VAL A 101 -3.04 -1.62 14.68
CA VAL A 101 -3.05 -0.27 15.28
C VAL A 101 -3.34 0.78 14.21
N LEU A 102 -2.73 0.66 13.03
CA LEU A 102 -2.97 1.56 11.91
C LEU A 102 -4.41 1.45 11.38
N VAL A 103 -4.99 0.26 11.30
CA VAL A 103 -6.41 0.07 10.95
C VAL A 103 -7.31 0.78 11.96
N TRP A 104 -7.04 0.61 13.25
CA TRP A 104 -7.83 1.26 14.31
C TRP A 104 -7.73 2.78 14.22
N TYR A 105 -6.50 3.31 14.13
CA TYR A 105 -6.26 4.75 14.09
C TYR A 105 -6.83 5.40 12.81
N SER A 106 -6.56 4.80 11.65
CA SER A 106 -7.09 5.28 10.37
C SER A 106 -8.62 5.19 10.32
N GLY A 107 -9.21 4.09 10.79
CA GLY A 107 -10.66 3.93 10.90
C GLY A 107 -11.30 4.99 11.82
N ALA A 108 -10.74 5.21 13.00
CA ALA A 108 -11.22 6.23 13.94
C ALA A 108 -11.08 7.64 13.38
N THR A 109 -10.08 7.90 12.54
CA THR A 109 -9.90 9.18 11.86
C THR A 109 -10.90 9.34 10.72
N THR A 110 -11.20 8.26 9.98
CA THR A 110 -12.21 8.26 8.90
C THR A 110 -13.61 8.49 9.44
N LEU A 111 -13.98 7.87 10.55
CA LEU A 111 -15.26 8.13 11.21
C LEU A 111 -15.37 9.59 11.70
N ARG A 112 -14.29 10.15 12.25
CA ARG A 112 -14.24 11.57 12.63
C ARG A 112 -14.39 12.48 11.42
N ALA A 113 -13.65 12.22 10.34
CA ALA A 113 -13.74 13.01 9.11
C ALA A 113 -15.16 12.95 8.50
N TYR A 114 -15.83 11.80 8.60
CA TYR A 114 -17.23 11.65 8.17
C TYR A 114 -18.20 12.45 9.05
N SER A 115 -18.03 12.42 10.38
CA SER A 115 -18.93 13.13 11.31
C SER A 115 -18.73 14.65 11.31
N PHE A 116 -17.51 15.13 11.09
CA PHE A 116 -17.21 16.56 11.02
C PHE A 116 -17.54 17.17 9.66
N GLY A 117 -17.71 16.36 8.61
CA GLY A 117 -17.98 16.85 7.26
C GLY A 117 -16.82 17.66 6.68
N ASP A 118 -15.59 17.42 7.15
CA ASP A 118 -14.40 18.14 6.69
C ASP A 118 -14.15 17.88 5.20
N ALA A 119 -14.42 18.89 4.37
CA ALA A 119 -13.96 18.95 2.99
C ALA A 119 -12.49 19.39 2.98
N ASP A 120 -11.67 18.77 2.14
CA ASP A 120 -10.32 19.29 1.91
C ASP A 120 -10.46 20.48 0.97
N MET A 121 -10.26 21.70 1.47
CA MET A 121 -10.31 22.91 0.67
C MET A 121 -9.10 22.94 -0.28
N ARG A 122 -9.24 22.29 -1.43
CA ARG A 122 -8.32 22.36 -2.58
C ARG A 122 -9.13 22.62 -3.87
N SER A 123 -8.47 22.67 -5.02
CA SER A 123 -9.10 22.96 -6.33
C SER A 123 -10.24 22.00 -6.74
N LEU A 124 -10.41 20.87 -6.05
CA LEU A 124 -11.59 20.01 -6.07
C LEU A 124 -11.99 19.77 -4.62
N ASP A 125 -13.14 20.29 -4.20
CA ASP A 125 -13.75 20.00 -2.89
C ASP A 125 -14.17 18.53 -2.85
N MET A 126 -13.22 17.65 -2.56
CA MET A 126 -13.48 16.23 -2.40
C MET A 126 -13.55 15.91 -0.91
N PRO A 127 -14.58 15.17 -0.46
CA PRO A 127 -14.70 14.82 0.94
C PRO A 127 -13.50 13.99 1.41
N LYS A 128 -12.81 14.44 2.46
CA LYS A 128 -11.63 13.75 3.01
C LYS A 128 -11.91 12.29 3.36
N TRP A 129 -13.12 11.99 3.82
CA TRP A 129 -13.53 10.64 4.21
C TRP A 129 -13.41 9.62 3.07
N MET A 130 -13.63 10.05 1.82
CA MET A 130 -13.53 9.15 0.66
C MET A 130 -12.09 8.71 0.42
N LEU A 131 -11.11 9.58 0.67
CA LEU A 131 -9.70 9.23 0.59
C LEU A 131 -9.28 8.39 1.81
N LEU A 132 -9.73 8.79 2.99
CA LEU A 132 -9.30 8.21 4.26
C LEU A 132 -9.86 6.80 4.48
N VAL A 133 -10.99 6.43 3.88
CA VAL A 133 -11.55 5.07 3.95
C VAL A 133 -10.67 4.03 3.25
N SER A 134 -9.86 4.44 2.26
CA SER A 134 -8.94 3.55 1.56
C SER A 134 -7.84 3.03 2.50
N MET A 135 -7.38 3.86 3.46
CA MET A 135 -6.34 3.50 4.41
C MET A 135 -6.69 2.29 5.30
N PRO A 136 -7.81 2.26 6.06
CA PRO A 136 -8.14 1.11 6.89
C PRO A 136 -8.39 -0.16 6.07
N ILE A 137 -8.91 -0.04 4.84
CA ILE A 137 -9.08 -1.19 3.93
C ILE A 137 -7.72 -1.77 3.53
N CYS A 138 -6.79 -0.91 3.12
CA CYS A 138 -5.43 -1.28 2.75
C CYS A 138 -4.68 -1.93 3.93
N PHE A 139 -4.63 -1.27 5.09
CA PHE A 139 -3.96 -1.81 6.27
C PHE A 139 -4.62 -3.11 6.78
N GLY A 140 -5.93 -3.26 6.63
CA GLY A 140 -6.65 -4.49 6.98
C GLY A 140 -6.26 -5.65 6.06
N LEU A 141 -6.23 -5.42 4.75
CA LEU A 141 -5.74 -6.41 3.78
C LEU A 141 -4.27 -6.76 4.03
N MET A 142 -3.44 -5.78 4.38
CA MET A 142 -2.04 -6.01 4.70
C MET A 142 -1.86 -6.81 5.99
N ALA A 143 -2.66 -6.53 7.04
CA ALA A 143 -2.67 -7.32 8.27
C ALA A 143 -3.04 -8.79 8.00
N LEU A 144 -4.04 -9.06 7.14
CA LEU A 144 -4.41 -10.42 6.74
C LEU A 144 -3.29 -11.13 5.98
N ASN A 145 -2.56 -10.41 5.11
CA ASN A 145 -1.39 -10.96 4.41
C ASN A 145 -0.24 -11.26 5.37
N PHE A 146 0.01 -10.42 6.37
CA PHE A 146 1.02 -10.71 7.40
C PHE A 146 0.60 -11.85 8.33
N LEU A 147 -0.69 -11.99 8.65
CA LEU A 147 -1.22 -13.09 9.45
C LEU A 147 -0.96 -14.45 8.78
N ARG A 148 -1.00 -14.49 7.43
CA ARG A 148 -0.60 -15.68 6.65
C ARG A 148 0.87 -16.06 6.89
N PHE A 149 1.78 -15.10 7.03
CA PHE A 149 3.18 -15.39 7.33
C PHE A 149 3.41 -15.82 8.79
N VAL A 150 2.52 -15.43 9.71
CA VAL A 150 2.58 -15.86 11.11
C VAL A 150 2.14 -17.33 11.27
N PHE A 151 1.03 -17.72 10.63
CA PHE A 151 0.46 -19.07 10.73
C PHE A 151 0.90 -20.05 9.64
N GLY A 152 1.47 -19.56 8.54
CA GLY A 152 1.97 -20.36 7.42
C GLY A 152 3.30 -21.06 7.72
N ALA A 153 3.54 -22.16 7.01
CA ALA A 153 4.83 -22.88 7.05
C ALA A 153 5.97 -22.10 6.35
N GLU A 154 5.64 -21.06 5.58
CA GLU A 154 6.61 -20.21 4.89
C GLU A 154 7.08 -19.07 5.80
N THR A 155 8.38 -19.00 6.02
CA THR A 155 9.00 -17.88 6.73
C THR A 155 9.05 -16.63 5.85
N LEU A 156 8.99 -15.46 6.50
CA LEU A 156 9.13 -14.17 5.82
C LEU A 156 10.54 -14.01 5.22
N HIS A 157 11.54 -14.54 5.93
CA HIS A 157 12.93 -14.60 5.50
C HIS A 157 13.29 -16.01 5.03
N SER A 158 13.88 -16.14 3.84
CA SER A 158 14.43 -17.41 3.37
C SER A 158 15.79 -17.70 4.01
N GLY A 159 16.46 -16.67 4.57
CA GLY A 159 17.83 -16.78 5.10
C GLY A 159 18.86 -17.10 4.01
N GLN A 160 18.49 -16.97 2.74
CA GLN A 160 19.39 -17.11 1.61
C GLN A 160 19.76 -15.71 1.13
N ALA A 161 20.95 -15.26 1.52
CA ALA A 161 21.55 -14.06 0.94
C ALA A 161 21.68 -14.23 -0.58
N GLY A 162 20.97 -13.40 -1.33
CA GLY A 162 21.33 -13.01 -2.69
C GLY A 162 21.66 -14.15 -3.66
N VAL A 163 20.71 -15.04 -3.92
CA VAL A 163 20.72 -15.84 -5.16
C VAL A 163 19.32 -15.75 -5.73
N HIS A 164 19.22 -15.55 -7.04
CA HIS A 164 18.06 -15.10 -7.81
C HIS A 164 17.95 -13.57 -7.88
N GLU A 165 18.93 -13.00 -8.58
CA GLU A 165 18.66 -11.93 -9.56
C GLU A 165 17.50 -12.30 -10.50
#